data_AF-A0A3C0NRM4-F1
#
_entry.id   AF-A0A3C0NRM4-F1
#
_cell.length_a   1.000
_cell.length_b   1.000
_cell.length_c   1.000
_cell.angle_alpha   90.00
_cell.angle_beta   90.00
_cell.angle_gamma   90.00
#
_symmetry.space_group_name_H-M   'P 1'
#
loop_
_entity.id
_entity.type
_entity.pdbx_description
1 polymer ?
#
loop_
_entity_poly.entity_id
_entity_poly.type
_entity_poly.pdbx_seq_one_letter_code
_entity_poly.pdbx_strand_id
1 'polypeptide(L)'
;APFDVAEGESEIVAGFHVEYAGMAFAVFFLAEYANMILVSTLAVLMFLGGWLSPLPFLPDSILWLFAKVAFMLFLFLWFRATFPRYRYD
;
A
#
# COMPACT_ATOMS: atom_id res chain seq x y z
N ALA A 1 -0.09 4.23 11.10
CA ALA A 1 0.62 4.52 9.83
C ALA A 1 1.87 5.36 10.10
N PRO A 2 3.09 4.79 10.06
CA PRO A 2 4.34 5.53 10.25
C PRO A 2 4.97 6.02 8.93
N PHE A 3 4.34 5.75 7.79
CA PHE A 3 4.81 6.11 6.43
C PHE A 3 3.70 6.76 5.58
N ASP A 4 2.62 7.21 6.21
CA ASP A 4 1.74 8.21 5.57
C ASP A 4 2.55 9.51 5.56
N VAL A 5 2.68 10.16 4.40
CA VAL A 5 3.04 11.59 4.37
C VAL A 5 2.10 12.26 5.36
N ALA A 6 2.63 12.99 6.34
CA ALA A 6 1.90 13.47 7.51
C ALA A 6 0.65 14.28 7.11
N GLU A 7 -0.44 13.58 6.85
CA GLU A 7 -1.80 14.06 6.67
C GLU A 7 -2.52 13.80 7.98
N GLY A 8 -1.94 14.37 9.02
CA GLY A 8 -2.67 14.55 10.25
C GLY A 8 -3.63 15.71 10.02
N GLU A 9 -4.88 15.41 9.69
CA GLU A 9 -5.96 16.40 9.66
C GLU A 9 -6.05 17.21 10.97
N SER A 10 -5.48 16.69 12.06
CA SER A 10 -5.42 17.34 13.37
C SER A 10 -4.10 18.05 13.69
N GLU A 11 -3.03 17.94 12.88
CA GLU A 11 -1.72 18.52 13.24
C GLU A 11 -1.06 19.35 12.12
N ILE A 12 -1.05 18.88 10.87
CA ILE A 12 -0.53 19.63 9.70
C ILE A 12 -1.29 19.18 8.46
N VAL A 13 -2.02 20.10 7.81
CA VAL A 13 -2.76 19.79 6.57
C VAL A 13 -1.79 19.73 5.40
N ALA A 14 -1.80 18.64 4.62
CA ALA A 14 -1.01 18.55 3.41
C ALA A 14 -1.49 19.57 2.35
N GLY A 15 -0.57 20.26 1.67
CA GLY A 15 -0.91 21.36 0.75
C GLY A 15 -1.90 20.97 -0.34
N PHE A 16 -1.79 19.75 -0.88
CA PHE A 16 -2.71 19.29 -1.94
C PHE A 16 -4.15 19.03 -1.44
N HIS A 17 -4.36 18.89 -0.13
CA HIS A 17 -5.70 18.80 0.46
C HIS A 17 -6.42 20.15 0.50
N VAL A 18 -5.69 21.27 0.45
CA VAL A 18 -6.24 22.62 0.53
C VAL A 18 -6.36 23.27 -0.84
N GLU A 19 -5.43 22.97 -1.74
CA GLU A 19 -5.27 23.68 -3.02
C GLU A 19 -6.07 23.06 -4.17
N TYR A 20 -6.42 21.78 -4.11
CA TYR A 20 -7.12 21.07 -5.18
C TYR A 20 -8.53 20.63 -4.78
N ALA A 21 -9.50 20.81 -5.68
CA ALA A 21 -10.88 20.38 -5.51
C ALA A 21 -11.32 19.39 -6.61
N GLY A 22 -12.28 18.53 -6.29
CA GLY A 22 -12.93 17.62 -7.26
C GLY A 22 -12.00 16.53 -7.79
N MET A 23 -11.86 16.44 -9.12
CA MET A 23 -11.08 15.35 -9.75
C MET A 23 -9.57 15.44 -9.49
N ALA A 24 -8.99 16.65 -9.41
CA ALA A 24 -7.55 16.80 -9.18
C ALA A 24 -7.14 16.25 -7.80
N PHE A 25 -7.98 16.47 -6.78
CA PHE A 25 -7.83 15.89 -5.45
C PHE A 25 -7.91 14.36 -5.47
N ALA A 26 -8.89 13.79 -6.20
CA ALA A 26 -9.06 12.34 -6.31
C ALA A 26 -7.85 11.63 -6.93
N VAL A 27 -7.13 12.28 -7.86
CA VAL A 27 -5.93 11.72 -8.49
C VAL A 27 -4.80 11.53 -7.49
N PHE A 28 -4.67 12.38 -6.46
CA PHE A 28 -3.63 12.21 -5.44
C PHE A 28 -3.87 10.95 -4.59
N PHE A 29 -5.09 10.72 -4.12
CA PHE A 29 -5.42 9.46 -3.43
C PHE A 29 -5.24 8.25 -4.35
N LEU A 30 -5.71 8.35 -5.59
CA LEU A 30 -5.56 7.26 -6.55
C LEU A 30 -4.07 6.92 -6.74
N ALA A 31 -3.21 7.93 -6.86
CA ALA A 31 -1.77 7.74 -7.01
C ALA A 31 -1.14 7.08 -5.78
N GLU A 32 -1.55 7.46 -4.57
CA GLU A 32 -1.07 6.83 -3.33
C GLU A 32 -1.49 5.34 -3.24
N TYR A 33 -2.78 5.04 -3.47
CA TYR A 33 -3.27 3.66 -3.49
C TYR A 33 -2.62 2.83 -4.61
N ALA A 34 -2.41 3.43 -5.80
CA ALA A 34 -1.70 2.78 -6.90
C ALA A 34 -0.24 2.48 -6.51
N ASN A 35 0.43 3.40 -5.83
CA ASN A 35 1.81 3.19 -5.35
C ASN A 35 1.87 2.04 -4.32
N MET A 36 0.91 1.96 -3.39
CA MET A 36 0.84 0.84 -2.43
C MET A 36 0.68 -0.52 -3.13
N ILE A 37 -0.16 -0.60 -4.16
CA ILE A 37 -0.34 -1.81 -4.98
C ILE A 37 0.94 -2.15 -5.75
N LEU A 38 1.60 -1.14 -6.33
CA LEU A 38 2.84 -1.30 -7.08
C LEU A 38 3.96 -1.84 -6.18
N VAL A 39 4.19 -1.22 -5.03
CA VAL A 39 5.22 -1.65 -4.07
C VAL A 39 4.93 -3.06 -3.55
N SER A 40 3.67 -3.38 -3.24
CA SER A 40 3.27 -4.73 -2.83
C SER A 40 3.55 -5.77 -3.93
N THR A 41 3.27 -5.41 -5.18
CA THR A 41 3.51 -6.29 -6.34
C THR A 41 5.01 -6.50 -6.57
N LEU A 42 5.81 -5.44 -6.52
CA LEU A 42 7.28 -5.53 -6.63
C LEU A 42 7.87 -6.37 -5.50
N ALA A 43 7.43 -6.18 -4.26
CA ALA A 43 7.89 -6.96 -3.13
C ALA A 43 7.62 -8.47 -3.33
N VAL A 44 6.42 -8.82 -3.81
CA VAL A 44 6.08 -10.22 -4.10
C VAL A 44 6.94 -10.81 -5.21
N LEU A 45 7.17 -10.04 -6.29
CA LEU A 45 7.99 -10.49 -7.41
C LEU A 45 9.46 -10.68 -7.03
N MET A 46 10.04 -9.72 -6.30
CA MET A 46 11.47 -9.71 -5.99
C MET A 46 11.83 -10.62 -4.82
N PHE A 47 10.96 -10.75 -3.81
CA PHE A 47 11.31 -11.42 -2.54
C PHE A 47 10.45 -12.64 -2.21
N LEU A 48 9.19 -12.73 -2.68
CA LEU A 48 8.29 -13.86 -2.36
C LEU A 48 8.12 -14.85 -3.53
N GLY A 49 9.04 -14.83 -4.51
CA GLY A 49 9.05 -15.78 -5.62
C GLY A 49 7.91 -15.60 -6.63
N GLY A 50 7.29 -14.43 -6.67
CA GLY A 50 6.29 -14.07 -7.68
C GLY A 50 5.15 -15.10 -7.81
N TRP A 51 4.99 -15.62 -9.03
CA TRP A 51 3.97 -16.61 -9.43
C TRP A 51 4.25 -18.06 -9.03
N LEU A 52 5.40 -18.33 -8.41
CA LEU A 52 5.76 -19.68 -7.97
C LEU A 52 4.87 -20.12 -6.81
N SER A 53 4.41 -21.37 -6.85
CA SER A 53 3.67 -21.97 -5.76
C SER A 53 4.56 -22.10 -4.51
N PRO A 54 4.11 -21.65 -3.32
CA PRO A 54 4.83 -21.90 -2.08
C PRO A 54 4.76 -23.38 -1.65
N LEU A 55 3.84 -24.16 -2.22
CA LEU A 55 3.63 -25.57 -1.92
C LEU A 55 4.13 -26.44 -3.07
N PRO A 56 5.02 -27.42 -2.80
CA PRO A 56 5.71 -28.21 -3.83
C PRO A 56 4.80 -29.12 -4.67
N PHE A 57 3.53 -29.27 -4.30
CA PHE A 57 2.56 -30.13 -4.98
C PHE A 57 1.54 -29.38 -5.85
N LEU A 58 1.55 -28.04 -5.82
CA LEU A 58 0.60 -27.22 -6.57
C LEU A 58 1.28 -26.57 -7.77
N PRO A 59 0.60 -26.50 -8.93
CA PRO A 59 1.16 -25.86 -10.11
C PRO A 59 1.34 -24.36 -9.91
N ASP A 60 2.38 -23.81 -10.55
CA ASP A 60 2.61 -22.38 -10.60
C ASP A 60 1.46 -21.70 -11.36
N SER A 61 0.97 -20.59 -10.81
CA SER A 61 -0.19 -19.92 -11.35
C SER A 61 -0.19 -18.44 -10.99
N ILE A 62 -0.84 -17.63 -11.84
CA ILE A 62 -1.02 -16.21 -11.57
C ILE A 62 -1.88 -15.95 -10.32
N LEU A 63 -2.70 -16.93 -9.91
CA LEU A 63 -3.49 -16.84 -8.69
C LEU A 63 -2.60 -16.75 -7.45
N TRP A 64 -1.42 -17.40 -7.45
CA TRP A 64 -0.46 -17.25 -6.36
C TRP A 64 0.12 -15.85 -6.26
N LEU A 65 0.35 -15.21 -7.40
CA LEU A 65 0.78 -13.81 -7.44
C LEU A 65 -0.28 -12.91 -6.80
N PHE A 66 -1.54 -13.02 -7.24
CA PHE A 66 -2.64 -12.23 -6.67
C PHE A 66 -2.86 -12.50 -5.18
N ALA A 67 -2.78 -13.76 -4.75
CA ALA A 67 -2.94 -14.13 -3.34
C ALA A 67 -1.84 -13.53 -2.46
N LYS A 68 -0.57 -13.60 -2.90
CA LYS A 68 0.56 -13.00 -2.16
C LYS A 68 0.48 -11.47 -2.16
N VAL A 69 0.06 -10.85 -3.27
CA VAL A 69 -0.14 -9.40 -3.33
C VAL A 69 -1.28 -8.97 -2.40
N ALA A 70 -2.41 -9.68 -2.39
CA ALA A 70 -3.51 -9.42 -1.48
C ALA A 70 -3.08 -9.57 0.00
N PHE A 71 -2.24 -10.56 0.30
CA PHE A 71 -1.65 -10.72 1.63
C PHE A 71 -0.75 -9.55 2.03
N MET A 72 0.14 -9.08 1.13
CA MET A 72 0.98 -7.91 1.41
C MET A 72 0.15 -6.63 1.60
N LEU A 73 -0.89 -6.43 0.79
CA LEU A 73 -1.84 -5.32 0.96
C LEU A 73 -2.57 -5.40 2.29
N PHE A 74 -3.00 -6.60 2.69
CA PHE A 74 -3.62 -6.81 4.00
C PHE A 74 -2.66 -6.45 5.14
N LEU A 75 -1.38 -6.82 5.05
CA LEU A 75 -0.37 -6.40 6.03
C LEU A 75 -0.22 -4.89 6.09
N PHE A 76 -0.16 -4.20 4.94
CA PHE A 76 -0.11 -2.74 4.91
C PHE A 76 -1.33 -2.10 5.60
N LEU A 77 -2.55 -2.58 5.30
CA LEU A 77 -3.78 -2.10 5.94
C LEU A 77 -3.79 -2.42 7.44
N TRP A 78 -3.33 -3.60 7.84
CA TRP A 78 -3.28 -4.00 9.24
C TRP A 78 -2.29 -3.15 10.04
N PHE A 79 -1.10 -2.90 9.50
CA PHE A 79 -0.13 -1.99 10.11
C PHE A 79 -0.63 -0.54 10.14
N ARG A 80 -1.36 -0.10 9.11
CA ARG A 80 -2.00 1.22 9.09
C ARG A 80 -2.96 1.36 10.26
N ALA A 81 -3.78 0.34 10.51
CA ALA A 81 -4.82 0.33 11.55
C ALA A 81 -4.26 0.12 12.98
N THR A 82 -3.20 -0.66 13.14
CA THR A 82 -2.70 -1.07 14.47
C THR A 82 -1.74 -0.05 15.09
N PHE A 83 -0.87 0.56 14.27
CA PHE A 83 0.18 1.43 14.80
C PHE A 83 -0.26 2.89 14.93
N PRO A 84 -0.09 3.51 16.11
CA PRO A 84 -0.24 4.95 16.29
C PRO A 84 0.66 5.73 15.33
N ARG A 85 0.25 6.97 15.03
CA ARG A 85 1.07 7.88 14.21
C ARG A 85 2.32 8.24 15.01
N TYR A 86 3.49 8.12 14.36
CA TYR A 86 4.75 8.56 14.94
C TYR A 86 4.98 10.00 14.52
N ARG A 87 5.19 10.89 15.49
CA ARG A 87 5.53 12.29 15.20
C ARG A 87 7.00 12.36 14.78
N TYR A 88 7.25 12.97 13.62
CA TYR A 88 8.58 13.34 13.17
C TYR A 88 9.00 14.60 13.92
N ASP A 89 9.46 14.44 15.16
CA ASP A 89 10.25 15.46 15.88
C ASP A 89 11.75 15.18 15.67
#